data_AF-A0A3B9I5H8-F1
#
_entry.id   AF-A0A3B9I5H8-F1
#
_cell.length_a   1.000
_cell.length_b   1.000
_cell.length_c   1.000
_cell.angle_alpha   90.00
_cell.angle_beta   90.00
_cell.angle_gamma   90.00
#
_symmetry.space_group_name_H-M   'P 1'
#
loop_
_entity.id
_entity.type
_entity.pdbx_description
1 polymer ?
#
loop_
_entity_poly.entity_id
_entity_poly.type
_entity_poly.pdbx_seq_one_letter_code
_entity_poly.pdbx_strand_id
1 'polypeptide(L)'
;MKKLYHKKEWQQYRAFCLELRGNRCEECGCSGILQVHHPDYVEGLKPWEYPIEFCVVLCRKCHAVEHGIIPPPDGWVILHSDLEDNTPSDSVECGRCNADIRWHVTVYHPDWGEMIVGSECAEALSLGEEIRRLKSFNRRLRNFINSPRWRKTKVGLKITSGGHEISVLGKEGRYFLNIDNVRGRLIFKDLESAKKRAFTYIESLSLNNKFSLIE
;
A
#
# COMPACT_ATOMS: atom_id res chain seq x y z
N MET A 1 -6.34 33.65 17.21
CA MET A 1 -7.64 33.00 16.89
C MET A 1 -8.44 32.50 18.10
N LYS A 2 -7.88 31.83 19.12
CA LYS A 2 -8.66 31.23 20.25
C LYS A 2 -9.70 32.15 20.93
N LYS A 3 -9.46 33.46 21.03
CA LYS A 3 -10.43 34.41 21.63
C LYS A 3 -11.71 34.62 20.81
N LEU A 4 -11.71 34.32 19.51
CA LEU A 4 -12.86 34.56 18.62
C LEU A 4 -13.91 33.46 18.72
N TYR A 5 -13.53 32.21 19.00
CA TYR A 5 -14.46 31.09 19.03
C TYR A 5 -15.40 31.08 20.26
N HIS A 6 -15.15 31.92 21.26
CA HIS A 6 -16.06 32.10 22.39
C HIS A 6 -17.13 33.17 22.14
N LYS A 7 -17.05 33.88 21.00
CA LYS A 7 -18.00 34.95 20.65
C LYS A 7 -19.34 34.36 20.22
N LYS A 8 -20.44 35.05 20.56
CA LYS A 8 -21.80 34.60 20.29
C LYS A 8 -22.05 34.49 18.78
N GLU A 9 -21.47 35.40 18.02
CA GLU A 9 -21.48 35.49 16.57
C GLU A 9 -20.92 34.21 15.94
N TRP A 10 -19.77 33.73 16.43
CA TRP A 10 -19.22 32.44 15.99
C TRP A 10 -20.14 31.28 16.33
N GLN A 11 -20.69 31.24 17.55
CA GLN A 11 -21.56 30.14 17.96
C GLN A 11 -22.84 30.08 17.11
N GLN A 12 -23.43 31.23 16.79
CA GLN A 12 -24.59 31.34 15.91
C GLN A 12 -24.26 30.96 14.47
N TYR A 13 -23.17 31.50 13.92
CA TYR A 13 -22.71 31.17 12.58
C TYR A 13 -22.42 29.67 12.44
N ARG A 14 -21.69 29.10 13.41
CA ARG A 14 -21.42 27.65 13.45
C ARG A 14 -22.70 26.84 13.48
N ALA A 15 -23.67 27.20 14.33
CA ALA A 15 -24.94 26.48 14.40
C ALA A 15 -25.69 26.54 13.06
N PHE A 16 -25.72 27.70 12.42
CA PHE A 16 -26.30 27.89 11.10
C PHE A 16 -25.62 27.02 10.03
N CYS A 17 -24.29 26.98 9.97
CA CYS A 17 -23.57 26.14 9.01
C CYS A 17 -23.91 24.65 9.19
N LEU A 18 -23.90 24.18 10.44
CA LEU A 18 -24.21 22.79 10.77
C LEU A 18 -25.65 22.41 10.38
N GLU A 19 -26.62 23.27 10.70
CA GLU A 19 -28.02 23.04 10.37
C GLU A 19 -28.25 23.00 8.85
N LEU A 20 -27.67 23.94 8.12
CA LEU A 20 -27.76 24.00 6.67
C LEU A 20 -27.18 22.75 5.97
N ARG A 21 -26.18 22.10 6.59
CA ARG A 21 -25.56 20.85 6.09
C ARG A 21 -26.16 19.59 6.72
N GLY A 22 -27.34 19.70 7.32
CA GLY A 22 -28.08 18.56 7.88
C GLY A 22 -27.38 17.89 9.06
N ASN A 23 -26.51 18.62 9.77
CA ASN A 23 -25.71 18.11 10.88
C ASN A 23 -24.90 16.85 10.52
N ARG A 24 -24.27 16.87 9.34
CA ARG A 24 -23.40 15.80 8.86
C ARG A 24 -22.08 16.36 8.36
N CYS A 25 -21.04 15.55 8.47
CA CYS A 25 -19.79 15.76 7.78
C CYS A 25 -20.04 15.76 6.27
N GLU A 26 -19.62 16.81 5.57
CA GLU A 26 -19.77 16.91 4.11
C GLU A 26 -18.88 15.91 3.37
N GLU A 27 -17.80 15.45 4.01
CA GLU A 27 -16.86 14.47 3.42
C GLU A 27 -17.33 13.01 3.62
N CYS A 28 -17.63 12.61 4.86
CA CYS A 28 -17.92 11.21 5.19
C CYS A 28 -19.34 10.94 5.67
N GLY A 29 -20.20 11.96 5.73
CA GLY A 29 -21.60 11.84 6.14
C GLY A 29 -21.87 11.57 7.63
N CYS A 30 -20.84 11.43 8.46
CA CYS A 30 -21.02 11.10 9.88
C CYS A 30 -21.58 12.28 10.69
N SER A 31 -22.37 11.98 11.72
CA SER A 31 -23.01 12.96 12.60
C SER A 31 -22.31 13.12 13.96
N GLY A 32 -20.98 12.95 13.97
CA GLY A 32 -20.18 13.05 15.19
C GLY A 32 -19.96 14.49 15.66
N ILE A 33 -18.81 14.74 16.32
CA ILE A 33 -18.40 16.12 16.63
C ILE A 33 -18.00 16.81 15.32
N LEU A 34 -18.82 17.79 14.91
CA LEU A 34 -18.64 18.57 13.69
C LEU A 34 -17.98 19.93 13.95
N GLN A 35 -17.19 20.38 13.00
CA GLN A 35 -16.44 21.61 13.00
C GLN A 35 -16.65 22.31 11.66
N VAL A 36 -16.76 23.64 11.69
CA VAL A 36 -16.72 24.45 10.48
C VAL A 36 -15.26 24.68 10.15
N HIS A 37 -14.86 24.24 8.97
CA HIS A 37 -13.55 24.41 8.38
C HIS A 37 -13.58 25.58 7.41
N HIS A 38 -12.55 26.42 7.49
CA HIS A 38 -12.27 27.49 6.53
C HIS A 38 -11.06 27.05 5.70
N PRO A 39 -11.25 26.65 4.43
CA PRO A 39 -10.15 26.18 3.57
C PRO A 39 -9.06 27.23 3.40
N ASP A 40 -9.47 28.49 3.22
CA ASP A 40 -8.58 29.62 3.03
C ASP A 40 -8.83 30.67 4.11
N TYR A 41 -7.74 31.10 4.78
CA TYR A 41 -7.80 32.22 5.69
C TYR A 41 -7.48 33.53 4.97
N VAL A 42 -8.48 34.40 4.87
CA VAL A 42 -8.35 35.79 4.42
C VAL A 42 -8.03 36.68 5.62
N GLU A 43 -6.96 37.45 5.51
CA GLU A 43 -6.53 38.38 6.56
C GLU A 43 -7.63 39.42 6.87
N GLY A 44 -7.84 39.68 8.15
CA GLY A 44 -8.83 40.66 8.64
C GLY A 44 -10.27 40.12 8.77
N LEU A 45 -10.62 39.00 8.13
CA LEU A 45 -11.94 38.39 8.31
C LEU A 45 -12.04 37.59 9.62
N LYS A 46 -13.12 37.81 10.38
CA LYS A 46 -13.49 36.96 11.50
C LYS A 46 -14.11 35.66 10.99
N PRO A 47 -14.07 34.57 11.77
CA PRO A 47 -14.59 33.26 11.35
C PRO A 47 -16.06 33.23 10.89
N TRP A 48 -16.90 34.16 11.35
CA TRP A 48 -18.32 34.29 10.97
C TRP A 48 -18.60 35.34 9.88
N GLU A 49 -17.55 35.97 9.36
CA GLU A 49 -17.65 36.97 8.28
C GLU A 49 -17.40 36.33 6.90
N TYR A 50 -17.05 35.03 6.87
CA TYR A 50 -16.90 34.27 5.63
C TYR A 50 -18.28 33.99 5.01
N PRO A 51 -18.42 34.06 3.68
CA PRO A 51 -19.59 33.51 3.02
C PRO A 51 -19.66 31.99 3.24
N ILE A 52 -20.88 31.45 3.29
CA ILE A 52 -21.12 30.05 3.63
C ILE A 52 -20.52 29.08 2.61
N GLU A 53 -20.34 29.52 1.37
CA GLU A 53 -19.72 28.79 0.27
C GLU A 53 -18.23 28.55 0.50
N PHE A 54 -17.59 29.34 1.37
CA PHE A 54 -16.18 29.21 1.76
C PHE A 54 -16.02 28.43 3.08
N CYS A 55 -17.06 27.71 3.49
CA CYS A 55 -17.07 26.94 4.73
C CYS A 55 -17.48 25.50 4.42
N VAL A 56 -16.77 24.56 5.04
CA VAL A 56 -17.08 23.13 4.96
C VAL A 56 -17.32 22.60 6.37
N VAL A 57 -18.38 21.81 6.57
CA VAL A 57 -18.69 21.15 7.83
C VAL A 57 -18.04 19.78 7.83
N LEU A 58 -17.00 19.61 8.65
CA LEU A 58 -16.22 18.37 8.74
C LEU A 58 -16.32 17.76 10.13
N CYS A 59 -16.28 16.43 10.21
CA CYS A 59 -16.03 15.76 11.47
C CYS A 59 -14.56 15.93 11.90
N ARG A 60 -14.26 15.71 13.18
CA ARG A 60 -12.88 15.80 13.71
C ARG A 60 -11.83 15.04 12.88
N LYS A 61 -12.19 13.87 12.32
CA LYS A 61 -11.26 13.06 11.51
C LYS A 61 -10.98 13.70 10.15
N CYS A 62 -12.01 13.98 9.36
CA CYS A 62 -11.86 14.64 8.06
C CYS A 62 -11.20 16.02 8.20
N HIS A 63 -11.53 16.76 9.26
CA HIS A 63 -10.89 18.04 9.55
C HIS A 63 -9.38 17.90 9.84
N ALA A 64 -8.96 16.80 10.46
CA ALA A 64 -7.55 16.52 10.68
C ALA A 64 -6.83 16.10 9.38
N VAL A 65 -7.50 15.38 8.47
CA VAL A 65 -6.97 15.07 7.13
C VAL A 65 -6.72 16.35 6.34
N GLU A 66 -7.70 17.26 6.32
CA GLU A 66 -7.61 18.53 5.59
C GLU A 66 -6.46 19.43 6.07
N HIS A 67 -6.13 19.34 7.36
CA HIS A 67 -4.98 20.03 7.93
C HIS A 67 -3.66 19.25 7.84
N GLY A 68 -3.63 18.11 7.14
CA GLY A 68 -2.43 17.27 7.02
C GLY A 68 -1.96 16.67 8.35
N ILE A 69 -2.83 16.58 9.36
CA ILE A 69 -2.50 16.06 10.70
C ILE A 69 -2.51 14.53 10.70
N ILE A 70 -3.41 13.92 9.91
CA ILE A 70 -3.49 12.47 9.73
C ILE A 70 -3.58 12.13 8.24
N PRO A 71 -3.08 10.96 7.81
CA PRO A 71 -3.10 10.58 6.40
C PRO A 71 -4.53 10.42 5.86
N PRO A 72 -4.76 10.72 4.56
CA PRO A 72 -5.98 10.36 3.85
C PRO A 72 -6.33 8.87 4.03
N PRO A 73 -7.62 8.50 4.10
CA PRO A 73 -8.04 7.11 4.32
C PRO A 73 -7.92 6.22 3.07
N ASP A 74 -7.85 6.82 1.88
CA ASP A 74 -7.79 6.16 0.58
C ASP A 74 -6.97 7.02 -0.40
N GLY A 75 -6.97 6.69 -1.69
CA GLY A 75 -6.17 7.38 -2.72
C GLY A 75 -4.69 6.99 -2.76
N TRP A 76 -4.28 6.02 -1.94
CA TRP A 76 -2.90 5.56 -1.85
C TRP A 76 -2.54 4.60 -2.98
N VAL A 77 -1.26 4.57 -3.34
CA VAL A 77 -0.65 3.55 -4.20
C VAL A 77 0.57 2.95 -3.53
N ILE A 78 0.86 1.68 -3.78
CA ILE A 78 2.11 1.03 -3.33
C ILE A 78 3.21 1.33 -4.36
N LEU A 79 4.30 1.94 -3.91
CA LEU A 79 5.50 2.14 -4.71
C LEU A 79 6.44 0.93 -4.63
N HIS A 80 6.58 0.35 -3.44
CA HIS A 80 7.45 -0.78 -3.18
C HIS A 80 7.00 -1.55 -1.94
N SER A 81 7.27 -2.85 -1.88
CA SER A 81 7.14 -3.63 -0.65
C SER A 81 8.23 -4.68 -0.49
N ASP A 82 8.77 -4.80 0.71
CA ASP A 82 9.67 -5.89 1.13
C ASP A 82 9.04 -7.28 0.91
N LEU A 83 7.70 -7.37 0.84
CA LEU A 83 6.99 -8.61 0.53
C LEU A 83 7.26 -9.12 -0.89
N GLU A 84 7.58 -8.23 -1.83
CA GLU A 84 7.94 -8.58 -3.21
C GLU A 84 9.29 -9.32 -3.24
N ASP A 85 10.26 -8.79 -2.49
CA ASP A 85 11.62 -9.32 -2.44
C ASP A 85 11.80 -10.42 -1.38
N ASN A 86 10.77 -10.60 -0.55
CA ASN A 86 10.77 -11.49 0.61
C ASN A 86 11.97 -11.26 1.54
N THR A 87 12.37 -10.00 1.69
CA THR A 87 13.55 -9.62 2.46
C THR A 87 13.16 -8.44 3.33
N PRO A 88 13.13 -8.59 4.66
CA PRO A 88 12.81 -7.47 5.54
C PRO A 88 13.94 -6.45 5.52
N SER A 89 13.57 -5.18 5.59
CA SER A 89 14.47 -4.05 5.74
C SER A 89 14.85 -3.80 7.21
N ASP A 90 15.72 -2.81 7.43
CA ASP A 90 16.05 -2.32 8.77
C ASP A 90 14.82 -1.75 9.48
N SER A 91 14.82 -1.82 10.81
CA SER A 91 13.68 -1.37 11.61
C SER A 91 13.47 0.14 11.49
N VAL A 92 12.25 0.56 11.16
CA VAL A 92 11.84 1.97 11.14
C VAL A 92 10.49 2.15 11.82
N GLU A 93 10.17 3.37 12.24
CA GLU A 93 8.83 3.69 12.73
C GLU A 93 7.81 3.73 11.58
N CYS A 94 6.68 3.06 11.75
CA CYS A 94 5.57 3.13 10.82
C CYS A 94 4.99 4.55 10.76
N GLY A 95 4.99 5.19 9.59
CA GLY A 95 4.53 6.57 9.42
C GLY A 95 3.05 6.83 9.74
N ARG A 96 2.26 5.77 9.97
CA ARG A 96 0.84 5.87 10.35
C ARG A 96 0.57 5.60 11.84
N CYS A 97 1.22 4.59 12.43
CA CYS A 97 0.93 4.16 13.81
C CYS A 97 2.11 4.26 14.77
N ASN A 98 3.29 4.65 14.29
CA ASN A 98 4.55 4.77 15.02
C ASN A 98 5.06 3.47 15.67
N ALA A 99 4.52 2.31 15.26
CA ALA A 99 5.08 1.03 15.67
C ALA A 99 6.38 0.76 14.91
N ASP A 100 7.37 0.15 15.58
CA ASP A 100 8.57 -0.36 14.92
C ASP A 100 8.23 -1.50 13.96
N ILE A 101 8.58 -1.33 12.68
CA ILE A 101 8.32 -2.29 11.61
C ILE A 101 9.61 -2.64 10.87
N ARG A 102 9.67 -3.86 10.35
CA ARG A 102 10.76 -4.36 9.49
C ARG A 102 10.28 -4.82 8.11
N TRP A 103 8.97 -4.94 7.93
CA TRP A 103 8.36 -5.31 6.65
C TRP A 103 7.72 -4.06 6.08
N HIS A 104 8.44 -3.39 5.20
CA HIS A 104 8.05 -2.12 4.65
C HIS A 104 7.05 -2.27 3.50
N VAL A 105 6.08 -1.37 3.51
CA VAL A 105 5.25 -1.02 2.37
C VAL A 105 5.41 0.48 2.19
N THR A 106 6.12 0.87 1.13
CA THR A 106 6.26 2.28 0.75
C THR A 106 5.03 2.65 -0.06
N VAL A 107 4.26 3.60 0.47
CA VAL A 107 3.01 4.08 -0.13
C VAL A 107 3.12 5.56 -0.50
N TYR A 108 2.35 5.99 -1.49
CA TYR A 108 2.29 7.38 -1.94
C TYR A 108 0.85 7.85 -2.09
N HIS A 109 0.59 9.11 -1.72
CA HIS A 109 -0.65 9.84 -1.98
C HIS A 109 -0.31 11.25 -2.50
N PRO A 110 -1.03 11.80 -3.50
CA PRO A 110 -0.73 13.13 -4.06
C PRO A 110 -0.71 14.25 -3.00
N ASP A 111 -1.66 14.22 -2.07
CA ASP A 111 -1.81 15.25 -1.03
C ASP A 111 -1.00 14.99 0.25
N TRP A 112 -0.23 13.89 0.31
CA TRP A 112 0.58 13.54 1.49
C TRP A 112 2.06 13.32 1.18
N GLY A 113 2.36 12.79 0.00
CA GLY A 113 3.68 12.32 -0.37
C GLY A 113 3.92 10.85 0.00
N GLU A 114 5.19 10.48 0.09
CA GLU A 114 5.63 9.13 0.42
C GLU A 114 5.56 8.86 1.92
N MET A 115 5.20 7.63 2.28
CA MET A 115 5.17 7.15 3.66
C MET A 115 5.52 5.66 3.71
N ILE A 116 6.31 5.26 4.71
CA ILE A 116 6.60 3.85 4.97
C ILE A 116 5.65 3.34 6.05
N VAL A 117 4.93 2.26 5.75
CA VAL A 117 3.98 1.64 6.69
C VAL A 117 4.11 0.11 6.72
N GLY A 118 3.59 -0.50 7.78
CA GLY A 118 3.40 -1.96 7.84
C GLY A 118 2.16 -2.41 7.07
N SER A 119 2.06 -3.71 6.78
CA SER A 119 0.96 -4.25 5.95
C SER A 119 -0.44 -3.98 6.49
N GLU A 120 -0.63 -4.00 7.82
CA GLU A 120 -1.92 -3.70 8.47
C GLU A 120 -2.29 -2.21 8.33
N CYS A 121 -1.28 -1.33 8.37
CA CYS A 121 -1.50 0.09 8.14
C CYS A 121 -1.76 0.40 6.67
N ALA A 122 -1.10 -0.30 5.73
CA ALA A 122 -1.45 -0.22 4.31
C ALA A 122 -2.89 -0.70 4.04
N GLU A 123 -3.33 -1.80 4.65
CA GLU A 123 -4.72 -2.27 4.58
C GLU A 123 -5.71 -1.20 5.08
N ALA A 124 -5.36 -0.50 6.16
CA ALA A 124 -6.15 0.60 6.72
C ALA A 124 -6.10 1.91 5.90
N LEU A 125 -5.26 1.97 4.86
CA LEU A 125 -5.18 3.02 3.85
C LEU A 125 -5.84 2.56 2.53
N SER A 126 -6.77 1.61 2.62
CA SER A 126 -7.54 1.06 1.51
C SER A 126 -6.74 0.23 0.48
N LEU A 127 -5.51 -0.20 0.82
CA LEU A 127 -4.67 -1.06 -0.03
C LEU A 127 -4.84 -2.55 0.24
N GLY A 128 -6.02 -2.96 0.75
CA GLY A 128 -6.22 -4.30 1.27
C GLY A 128 -6.15 -5.41 0.22
N GLU A 129 -6.52 -5.12 -1.03
CA GLU A 129 -6.46 -6.10 -2.09
C GLU A 129 -5.02 -6.31 -2.57
N GLU A 130 -4.27 -5.23 -2.76
CA GLU A 130 -2.86 -5.21 -3.16
C GLU A 130 -2.00 -5.94 -2.13
N ILE A 131 -2.18 -5.63 -0.84
CA ILE A 131 -1.48 -6.31 0.25
C ILE A 131 -1.80 -7.80 0.26
N ARG A 132 -3.06 -8.19 0.04
CA ARG A 132 -3.45 -9.61 -0.03
C ARG A 132 -2.77 -10.32 -1.22
N ARG A 133 -2.70 -9.66 -2.38
CA ARG A 133 -2.01 -10.17 -3.57
C ARG A 133 -0.51 -10.35 -3.30
N LEU A 134 0.15 -9.37 -2.68
CA LEU A 134 1.56 -9.43 -2.28
C LEU A 134 1.82 -10.56 -1.29
N LYS A 135 1.03 -10.67 -0.22
CA LYS A 135 1.13 -11.77 0.76
C LYS A 135 0.96 -13.14 0.10
N SER A 136 -0.01 -13.26 -0.83
CA SER A 136 -0.24 -14.51 -1.57
C SER A 136 0.92 -14.87 -2.51
N PHE A 137 1.44 -13.89 -3.25
CA PHE A 137 2.62 -14.05 -4.10
C PHE A 137 3.83 -14.51 -3.27
N ASN A 138 4.15 -13.79 -2.19
CA ASN A 138 5.25 -14.11 -1.29
C ASN A 138 5.15 -15.53 -0.73
N ARG A 139 3.96 -15.93 -0.26
CA ARG A 139 3.72 -17.29 0.25
C ARG A 139 3.99 -18.35 -0.83
N ARG A 140 3.51 -18.15 -2.05
CA ARG A 140 3.72 -19.10 -3.15
C ARG A 140 5.18 -19.17 -3.57
N LEU A 141 5.86 -18.03 -3.63
CA LEU A 141 7.31 -17.94 -3.87
C LEU A 141 8.09 -18.73 -2.82
N ARG A 142 7.81 -18.51 -1.53
CA ARG A 142 8.45 -19.23 -0.42
C ARG A 142 8.19 -20.74 -0.50
N ASN A 143 6.96 -21.14 -0.77
CA ASN A 143 6.60 -22.55 -0.92
C ASN A 143 7.32 -23.20 -2.11
N PHE A 144 7.51 -22.47 -3.21
CA PHE A 144 8.23 -22.94 -4.38
C PHE A 144 9.73 -23.09 -4.06
N ILE A 145 10.37 -22.08 -3.49
CA ILE A 145 11.81 -22.09 -3.17
C ILE A 145 12.15 -23.25 -2.22
N ASN A 146 11.37 -23.39 -1.15
CA ASN A 146 11.58 -24.35 -0.08
C ASN A 146 10.90 -25.71 -0.33
N SER A 147 10.35 -25.92 -1.53
CA SER A 147 9.58 -27.13 -1.81
C SER A 147 10.44 -28.39 -1.62
N PRO A 148 9.97 -29.40 -0.87
CA PRO A 148 10.66 -30.69 -0.79
C PRO A 148 10.59 -31.46 -2.12
N ARG A 149 9.77 -31.00 -3.08
CA ARG A 149 9.65 -31.57 -4.42
C ARG A 149 10.85 -31.29 -5.31
N TRP A 150 11.74 -30.38 -4.91
CA TRP A 150 13.04 -30.20 -5.57
C TRP A 150 13.89 -31.46 -5.41
N ARG A 151 14.06 -32.21 -6.50
CA ARG A 151 14.87 -33.43 -6.56
C ARG A 151 16.31 -33.09 -6.93
N LYS A 152 17.26 -33.68 -6.22
CA LYS A 152 18.68 -33.59 -6.56
C LYS A 152 18.97 -34.42 -7.82
N THR A 153 19.81 -33.89 -8.70
CA THR A 153 20.31 -34.53 -9.91
C THR A 153 21.84 -34.49 -9.90
N LYS A 154 22.51 -35.16 -10.84
CA LYS A 154 23.97 -35.13 -10.97
C LYS A 154 24.54 -33.72 -11.18
N VAL A 155 23.73 -32.82 -11.75
CA VAL A 155 24.17 -31.50 -12.24
C VAL A 155 23.46 -30.33 -11.55
N GLY A 156 22.59 -30.58 -10.57
CA GLY A 156 21.81 -29.53 -9.92
C GLY A 156 20.50 -30.03 -9.30
N LEU A 157 19.47 -29.18 -9.30
CA LEU A 157 18.13 -29.48 -8.79
C LEU A 157 17.08 -29.45 -9.90
N LYS A 158 16.00 -30.22 -9.72
CA LYS A 158 14.90 -30.29 -10.67
C LYS A 158 13.54 -30.34 -9.96
N ILE A 159 12.52 -29.68 -10.51
CA ILE A 159 11.12 -29.73 -10.03
C ILE A 159 10.16 -29.60 -11.22
N THR A 160 8.95 -30.12 -11.08
CA THR A 160 7.84 -29.84 -11.99
C THR A 160 6.84 -28.92 -11.29
N SER A 161 6.50 -27.80 -11.90
CA SER A 161 5.56 -26.82 -11.33
C SER A 161 4.80 -26.09 -12.44
N GLY A 162 3.49 -25.91 -12.28
CA GLY A 162 2.66 -25.23 -13.26
C GLY A 162 2.64 -25.90 -14.65
N GLY A 163 2.89 -27.21 -14.73
CA GLY A 163 3.03 -27.93 -16.00
C GLY A 163 4.41 -27.82 -16.66
N HIS A 164 5.33 -27.04 -16.08
CA HIS A 164 6.68 -26.83 -16.60
C HIS A 164 7.71 -27.66 -15.84
N GLU A 165 8.68 -28.19 -16.56
CA GLU A 165 9.86 -28.83 -16.00
C GLU A 165 10.98 -27.80 -15.80
N ILE A 166 11.44 -27.66 -14.56
CA ILE A 166 12.41 -26.64 -14.17
C ILE A 166 13.64 -27.33 -13.61
N SER A 167 14.81 -26.97 -14.13
CA SER A 167 16.09 -27.41 -13.61
C SER A 167 16.98 -26.21 -13.28
N VAL A 168 17.56 -26.22 -12.08
CA VAL A 168 18.60 -25.28 -11.65
C VAL A 168 19.92 -26.02 -11.67
N LEU A 169 20.75 -25.74 -12.67
CA LEU A 169 22.03 -26.40 -12.91
C LEU A 169 23.15 -25.64 -12.21
N GLY A 170 23.98 -26.32 -11.42
CA GLY A 170 25.09 -25.72 -10.67
C GLY A 170 26.45 -26.14 -11.23
N LYS A 171 27.33 -25.18 -11.51
CA LYS A 171 28.74 -25.43 -11.86
C LYS A 171 29.62 -24.34 -11.25
N GLU A 172 30.63 -24.73 -10.46
CA GLU A 172 31.65 -23.81 -9.88
C GLU A 172 31.03 -22.62 -9.12
N GLY A 173 30.00 -22.86 -8.32
CA GLY A 173 29.32 -21.80 -7.56
C GLY A 173 28.44 -20.85 -8.39
N ARG A 174 28.23 -21.15 -9.67
CA ARG A 174 27.30 -20.44 -10.56
C ARG A 174 26.12 -21.32 -10.90
N TYR A 175 24.94 -20.70 -10.97
CA TYR A 175 23.69 -21.38 -11.24
C TYR A 175 23.03 -20.89 -12.53
N PHE A 176 22.42 -21.81 -13.28
CA PHE A 176 21.72 -21.54 -14.53
C PHE A 176 20.33 -22.18 -14.51
N LEU A 177 19.38 -21.55 -15.18
CA LEU A 177 18.04 -22.10 -15.34
C LEU A 177 17.91 -22.85 -16.66
N ASN A 178 17.18 -23.96 -16.61
CA ASN A 178 16.66 -24.64 -17.77
C ASN A 178 15.17 -24.90 -17.50
N ILE A 179 14.30 -24.43 -18.40
CA ILE A 179 12.84 -24.59 -18.29
C ILE A 179 12.36 -25.23 -19.59
N ASP A 180 11.71 -26.39 -19.51
CA ASP A 180 11.24 -27.18 -20.66
C ASP A 180 12.31 -27.39 -21.75
N ASN A 181 13.53 -27.74 -21.32
CA ASN A 181 14.72 -27.91 -22.16
C ASN A 181 15.27 -26.63 -22.80
N VAL A 182 14.72 -25.45 -22.49
CA VAL A 182 15.26 -24.16 -22.91
C VAL A 182 16.22 -23.63 -21.85
N ARG A 183 17.51 -23.50 -22.22
CA ARG A 183 18.54 -22.96 -21.34
C ARG A 183 18.45 -21.44 -21.24
N GLY A 184 18.29 -20.93 -20.03
CA GLY A 184 18.36 -19.52 -19.71
C GLY A 184 19.76 -18.93 -19.88
N ARG A 185 19.82 -17.65 -20.24
CA ARG A 185 21.07 -16.90 -20.46
C ARG A 185 21.65 -16.27 -19.18
N LEU A 186 20.83 -16.12 -18.15
CA LEU A 186 21.23 -15.50 -16.88
C LEU A 186 22.03 -16.48 -16.01
N ILE A 187 23.00 -15.92 -15.30
CA ILE A 187 23.87 -16.62 -14.36
C ILE A 187 23.60 -16.06 -12.96
N PHE A 188 23.28 -16.93 -12.01
CA PHE A 188 22.99 -16.54 -10.63
C PHE A 188 24.16 -16.92 -9.72
N LYS A 189 24.40 -16.09 -8.71
CA LYS A 189 25.46 -16.29 -7.69
C LYS A 189 25.07 -17.34 -6.65
N ASP A 190 23.78 -17.57 -6.48
CA ASP A 190 23.23 -18.48 -5.49
C ASP A 190 21.98 -19.19 -6.02
N LEU A 191 21.66 -20.30 -5.35
CA LEU A 191 20.55 -21.18 -5.72
C LEU A 191 19.18 -20.52 -5.50
N GLU A 192 19.05 -19.68 -4.48
CA GLU A 192 17.78 -19.05 -4.12
C GLU A 192 17.37 -18.02 -5.17
N SER A 193 18.29 -17.17 -5.62
CA SER A 193 18.10 -16.20 -6.70
C SER A 193 17.67 -16.89 -8.00
N ALA A 194 18.28 -18.04 -8.33
CA ALA A 194 17.87 -18.84 -9.48
C ALA A 194 16.43 -19.36 -9.33
N LYS A 195 16.09 -19.93 -8.17
CA LYS A 195 14.72 -20.40 -7.87
C LYS A 195 13.70 -19.26 -7.90
N LYS A 196 14.02 -18.09 -7.34
CA LYS A 196 13.18 -16.88 -7.38
C LYS A 196 12.85 -16.51 -8.84
N ARG A 197 13.88 -16.40 -9.69
CA ARG A 197 13.68 -16.07 -11.11
C ARG A 197 12.84 -17.12 -11.85
N ALA A 198 13.03 -18.41 -11.56
CA ALA A 198 12.22 -19.47 -12.16
C ALA A 198 10.74 -19.35 -11.79
N PHE A 199 10.45 -19.05 -10.52
CA PHE A 199 9.07 -18.82 -10.06
C PHE A 199 8.42 -17.64 -10.78
N THR A 200 9.08 -16.48 -10.77
CA THR A 200 8.56 -15.26 -11.42
C THR A 200 8.27 -15.48 -12.91
N TYR A 201 9.13 -16.23 -13.60
CA TYR A 201 8.93 -16.56 -15.00
C TYR A 201 7.67 -17.42 -15.23
N ILE A 202 7.46 -18.46 -14.42
CA ILE A 202 6.27 -19.34 -14.56
C ILE A 202 4.99 -18.61 -14.20
N GLU A 203 5.05 -17.75 -13.19
CA GLU A 203 3.93 -16.87 -12.84
C GLU A 203 3.56 -15.95 -14.02
N SER A 204 4.55 -15.37 -14.70
CA SER A 204 4.28 -14.53 -15.89
C SER A 204 3.66 -15.32 -17.05
N LEU A 205 4.08 -16.58 -17.26
CA LEU A 205 3.49 -17.44 -18.29
C LEU A 205 2.04 -17.80 -17.96
N SER A 206 1.77 -18.12 -16.70
CA SER A 206 0.43 -18.45 -16.22
C SER A 206 -0.54 -17.28 -16.33
N LEU A 207 -0.06 -16.04 -16.15
CA LEU A 207 -0.85 -14.83 -16.36
C LEU A 207 -1.13 -14.61 -17.85
N ASN A 208 -0.11 -14.69 -18.71
CA ASN A 208 -0.29 -14.52 -20.15
C ASN A 208 -1.28 -15.53 -20.75
N ASN A 209 -1.23 -16.78 -20.30
CA ASN A 209 -2.19 -17.82 -20.73
C ASN A 209 -3.63 -17.56 -20.26
N LYS A 210 -3.87 -16.78 -19.20
CA LYS A 210 -5.22 -16.38 -18.80
C LYS A 210 -5.79 -15.29 -19.70
N PHE A 211 -4.94 -14.42 -20.23
CA PHE A 211 -5.36 -13.35 -21.15
C PHE A 211 -5.65 -13.89 -22.56
N SER A 212 -4.98 -14.97 -23.00
CA SER A 212 -5.23 -15.61 -24.30
C SER A 212 -6.44 -16.55 -24.35
N LEU A 213 -7.15 -16.74 -23.23
CA LEU A 213 -8.37 -17.58 -23.14
C LEU A 213 -9.65 -16.73 -23.05
N ILE A 214 -9.56 -15.41 -23.23
CA ILE A 214 -10.70 -14.46 -23.16
C ILE A 214 -11.00 -13.86 -24.55
N GLU A 215 -10.40 -14.38 -25.63
CA GLU A 215 -10.79 -14.04 -27.02
C GLU A 215 -11.82 -15.03 -27.58
#